data_AF-A0A453GM29-F1
#
_entry.id   AF-A0A453GM29-F1
#
_cell.length_a   1.000
_cell.length_b   1.000
_cell.length_c   1.000
_cell.angle_alpha   90.00
_cell.angle_beta   90.00
_cell.angle_gamma   90.00
#
_symmetry.space_group_name_H-M   'P 1'
#
loop_
_entity.id
_entity.type
_entity.pdbx_description
1 polymer ?
#
loop_
_entity_poly.entity_id
_entity_poly.type
_entity_poly.pdbx_seq_one_letter_code
_entity_poly.pdbx_strand_id
1 'polypeptide(L)'
;MQKGLASIAISSNSIVTYPKDGPEYMAEEAKKFKYSFPYLYDESQEVAKAFRAVCTPEFYLFKKDEQRKFELFYHGQFDDSRPSNNVPVTGRDLSR
;
A
#
# COMPACT_ATOMS: atom_id res chain seq x y z
N MET A 1 -1.05 1.08 17.27
CA MET A 1 -0.48 -0.02 16.47
C MET A 1 -0.42 -1.26 17.33
N GLN A 2 -1.28 -2.24 17.09
CA GLN A 2 -1.17 -3.54 17.76
C GLN A 2 -0.16 -4.41 16.98
N LYS A 3 0.78 -5.03 17.74
CA LYS A 3 1.69 -6.12 17.34
C LYS A 3 2.68 -5.86 16.20
N GLY A 4 3.66 -4.96 16.40
CA GLY A 4 4.97 -5.03 15.73
C GLY A 4 5.04 -4.86 14.20
N LEU A 5 3.92 -4.62 13.51
CA LEU A 5 3.87 -4.43 12.07
C LEU A 5 4.00 -2.93 11.71
N ALA A 6 4.98 -2.61 10.87
CA ALA A 6 5.07 -1.31 10.20
C ALA A 6 4.33 -1.38 8.85
N SER A 7 3.59 -0.33 8.52
CA SER A 7 2.90 -0.18 7.24
C SER A 7 3.16 1.22 6.68
N ILE A 8 3.25 1.30 5.35
CA ILE A 8 3.45 2.53 4.58
C ILE A 8 2.62 2.35 3.30
N ALA A 9 1.86 3.37 2.91
CA ALA A 9 1.22 3.45 1.60
C ALA A 9 2.04 4.38 0.69
N ILE A 10 2.13 4.05 -0.60
CA ILE A 10 2.86 4.85 -1.60
C ILE A 10 1.95 5.05 -2.82
N SER A 11 1.71 6.29 -3.21
CA SER A 11 1.09 6.65 -4.48
C SER A 11 2.17 7.01 -5.49
N SER A 12 2.21 6.31 -6.63
CA SER A 12 3.10 6.60 -7.76
C SER A 12 2.31 7.04 -9.00
N ASN A 13 1.01 7.36 -8.83
CA ASN A 13 0.14 7.77 -9.92
C ASN A 13 0.56 9.15 -10.45
N SER A 14 0.49 9.33 -11.78
CA SER A 14 0.83 10.61 -12.41
C SER A 14 -0.25 11.65 -12.13
N ILE A 15 0.13 12.76 -11.48
CA ILE A 15 -0.77 13.88 -11.22
C ILE A 15 -1.19 14.63 -12.48
N VAL A 16 -0.47 14.45 -13.59
CA VAL A 16 -0.84 15.05 -14.89
C VAL A 16 -2.10 14.37 -15.44
N THR A 17 -2.18 13.04 -15.34
CA THR A 17 -3.34 12.28 -15.82
C THR A 17 -4.40 12.06 -14.73
N TYR A 18 -3.98 12.04 -13.47
CA TYR A 18 -4.84 11.87 -12.29
C TYR A 18 -4.54 12.94 -11.24
N PRO A 19 -5.01 14.19 -11.42
CA PRO A 19 -4.71 15.29 -10.49
C PRO A 19 -5.13 15.04 -9.03
N LYS A 20 -6.13 14.19 -8.81
CA LYS A 20 -6.61 13.81 -7.47
C LYS A 20 -5.67 12.88 -6.70
N ASP A 21 -4.66 12.33 -7.36
CA ASP A 21 -3.65 11.49 -6.71
C ASP A 21 -2.42 12.30 -6.29
N GLY A 22 -2.51 13.63 -6.33
CA GLY A 22 -1.44 14.52 -5.90
C GLY A 22 -1.37 14.71 -4.38
N PRO A 23 -0.22 15.19 -3.84
CA PRO A 23 0.03 15.29 -2.41
C PRO A 23 -1.04 16.03 -1.60
N GLU A 24 -1.67 17.06 -2.17
CA GLU A 24 -2.73 17.84 -1.51
C GLU A 24 -3.97 16.97 -1.23
N TYR A 25 -4.54 16.34 -2.26
CA TYR A 25 -5.70 15.46 -2.13
C TYR A 25 -5.37 14.19 -1.35
N MET A 26 -4.16 13.64 -1.49
CA MET A 26 -3.69 12.52 -0.67
C MET A 26 -3.69 12.86 0.82
N ALA A 27 -3.25 14.08 1.19
CA ALA A 27 -3.25 14.54 2.57
C ALA A 27 -4.68 14.74 3.11
N GLU A 28 -5.60 15.24 2.29
CA GLU A 28 -7.02 15.34 2.65
C GLU A 28 -7.65 13.95 2.86
N GLU A 29 -7.37 13.00 1.96
CA GLU A 29 -7.84 11.62 2.04
C GLU A 29 -7.34 10.94 3.32
N ALA A 30 -6.04 11.04 3.60
CA ALA A 30 -5.44 10.47 4.80
C ALA A 30 -6.06 11.03 6.08
N LYS A 31 -6.38 12.33 6.12
CA LYS A 31 -7.10 12.96 7.25
C LYS A 31 -8.54 12.46 7.34
N LYS A 32 -9.26 12.40 6.21
CA LYS A 32 -10.67 11.99 6.13
C LYS A 32 -10.86 10.54 6.61
N PHE A 33 -10.02 9.63 6.14
CA PHE A 33 -10.08 8.21 6.49
C PHE A 33 -9.21 7.83 7.70
N LYS A 34 -8.54 8.82 8.33
CA LYS A 34 -7.73 8.66 9.54
C LYS A 34 -6.67 7.56 9.39
N TYR A 35 -5.90 7.60 8.31
CA TYR A 35 -4.82 6.63 8.09
C TYR A 35 -3.86 6.64 9.28
N SER A 36 -3.62 5.45 9.82
CA SER A 36 -2.72 5.24 10.96
C SER A 36 -1.27 4.95 10.52
N PHE A 37 -0.98 5.12 9.23
CA PHE A 37 0.28 4.85 8.57
C PHE A 37 0.66 6.01 7.64
N PRO A 38 1.96 6.21 7.34
CA PRO A 38 2.39 7.21 6.36
C PRO A 38 1.81 6.91 4.97
N TYR A 39 1.37 7.97 4.29
CA TYR A 39 0.97 7.92 2.88
C TYR A 39 1.91 8.82 2.08
N LEU A 40 2.83 8.19 1.33
CA LEU A 40 3.92 8.85 0.63
C LEU A 40 3.59 9.01 -0.85
N TYR A 41 4.12 10.06 -1.47
CA TYR A 41 4.04 10.28 -2.91
C TYR A 41 5.39 10.01 -3.56
N ASP A 42 5.39 9.14 -4.56
CA ASP A 42 6.56 8.73 -5.36
C ASP A 42 6.47 9.40 -6.75
N GLU A 43 6.91 10.66 -6.80
CA GLU A 43 6.82 11.49 -8.00
C GLU A 43 7.62 10.94 -9.19
N SER A 44 8.81 10.37 -8.95
CA SER A 44 9.68 9.84 -10.01
C SER A 44 9.25 8.46 -10.52
N GLN A 45 8.33 7.81 -9.82
CA GLN A 45 7.90 6.42 -10.03
C GLN A 45 9.04 5.40 -9.86
N GLU A 46 10.18 5.81 -9.28
CA GLU A 46 11.34 4.94 -9.13
C GLU A 46 11.06 3.84 -8.11
N VAL A 47 10.29 4.14 -7.06
CA VAL A 47 9.89 3.13 -6.07
C VAL A 47 8.95 2.11 -6.71
N ALA A 48 7.93 2.56 -7.44
CA ALA A 48 7.04 1.65 -8.18
C ALA A 48 7.82 0.75 -9.16
N LYS A 49 8.77 1.31 -9.92
CA LYS A 49 9.62 0.54 -10.85
C LYS A 49 10.51 -0.46 -10.13
N ALA A 50 11.11 -0.07 -9.00
CA ALA A 50 11.98 -0.95 -8.21
C ALA A 50 11.20 -2.14 -7.63
N PHE A 51 9.96 -1.91 -7.19
CA PHE A 51 9.07 -2.96 -6.69
C PHE A 51 8.37 -3.74 -7.81
N ARG A 52 8.42 -3.24 -9.05
CA ARG A 52 7.67 -3.75 -10.21
C ARG A 52 6.15 -3.71 -9.99
N ALA A 53 5.68 -2.65 -9.33
CA ALA A 53 4.27 -2.41 -9.13
C ALA A 53 3.56 -2.15 -10.47
N VAL A 54 2.39 -2.74 -10.63
CA VAL A 54 1.59 -2.74 -11.87
C VAL A 54 0.14 -2.34 -11.66
N CYS A 55 -0.37 -2.40 -10.42
CA CYS A 55 -1.77 -2.06 -10.14
C CYS A 55 -1.96 -1.40 -8.77
N THR A 56 -3.16 -0.89 -8.54
CA THR A 56 -3.57 -0.33 -7.25
C THR A 56 -4.94 -0.91 -6.85
N PRO A 57 -5.09 -1.46 -5.63
CA PRO A 57 -4.06 -1.68 -4.61
C PRO A 57 -3.15 -2.88 -4.94
N GLU A 58 -1.90 -2.82 -4.47
CA GLU A 58 -0.92 -3.89 -4.59
C GLU A 58 -0.12 -4.02 -3.29
N PHE A 59 -0.05 -5.23 -2.73
CA PHE A 59 0.49 -5.45 -1.38
C PHE A 59 1.83 -6.18 -1.41
N TYR A 60 2.75 -5.71 -0.56
CA TYR A 60 4.05 -6.30 -0.31
C TYR A 60 4.27 -6.40 1.21
N LEU A 61 4.48 -7.60 1.71
CA LEU A 61 4.79 -7.85 3.11
C LEU A 61 6.22 -8.38 3.22
N PHE A 62 7.03 -7.70 4.03
CA PHE A 62 8.40 -8.08 4.26
C PHE A 62 8.57 -8.67 5.66
N LYS A 63 9.23 -9.82 5.73
CA LYS A 63 9.71 -10.37 7.00
C LYS A 63 11.07 -9.74 7.31
N LYS A 64 11.23 -9.29 8.55
CA LYS A 64 12.51 -8.83 9.08
C LYS A 64 13.24 -10.01 9.71
N ASP A 65 14.41 -10.34 9.20
CA ASP A 65 15.32 -11.29 9.83
C ASP A 65 16.27 -10.57 10.82
N GLU A 66 16.85 -11.33 11.76
CA GLU A 66 17.80 -10.86 12.79
C GLU A 66 19.00 -10.11 12.17
N GLN A 67 19.33 -10.45 10.93
CA GLN A 67 20.43 -9.87 10.15
C GLN A 67 20.04 -8.56 9.44
N ARG A 68 18.91 -7.94 9.79
CA ARG A 68 18.37 -6.67 9.28
C ARG A 68 17.99 -6.64 7.79
N LYS A 69 17.93 -7.78 7.11
CA LYS A 69 17.41 -7.85 5.74
C LYS A 69 15.88 -7.95 5.78
N PHE A 70 15.23 -7.17 4.92
CA PHE A 70 13.81 -7.31 4.61
C PHE A 70 13.68 -8.31 3.46
N GLU A 71 13.12 -9.48 3.73
CA GLU A 71 12.83 -10.49 2.73
C GLU A 71 11.36 -10.40 2.35
N LEU A 72 11.05 -10.44 1.05
CA LEU A 72 9.65 -10.46 0.58
C LEU A 72 9.01 -11.77 1.01
N PHE A 73 8.05 -11.68 1.92
CA PHE A 73 7.33 -12.82 2.48
C PHE A 73 6.01 -13.07 1.76
N TYR A 74 5.30 -11.99 1.41
CA TYR A 74 4.04 -12.09 0.67
C TYR A 74 3.91 -10.96 -0.34
N HIS A 75 3.39 -11.30 -1.53
CA HIS A 75 3.01 -10.35 -2.56
C HIS A 75 1.73 -10.85 -3.24
N GLY A 76 0.68 -10.02 -3.26
CA GLY A 76 -0.61 -10.42 -3.81
C GLY A 76 -1.78 -9.59 -3.31
N GLN A 77 -2.96 -10.21 -3.29
CA GLN A 77 -4.21 -9.58 -2.88
C GLN A 77 -4.31 -9.40 -1.36
N PHE A 78 -5.17 -8.49 -0.91
CA PHE A 78 -5.50 -8.39 0.51
C PHE A 78 -6.40 -9.56 0.95
N ASP A 79 -7.45 -9.80 0.19
CA ASP A 79 -8.45 -10.85 0.34
C ASP A 79 -9.32 -10.96 -0.94
N ASP A 80 -10.45 -11.68 -0.85
CA ASP A 80 -11.39 -11.88 -1.97
C ASP A 80 -12.32 -10.68 -2.24
N SER A 81 -12.32 -9.65 -1.37
CA SER A 81 -13.23 -8.51 -1.54
C SER A 81 -12.87 -7.70 -2.79
N ARG A 82 -13.90 -7.24 -3.50
CA ARG A 82 -13.81 -6.41 -4.71
C ARG A 82 -14.93 -5.39 -4.68
N PRO A 83 -14.80 -4.22 -5.32
CA PRO A 83 -15.89 -3.25 -5.42
C PRO A 83 -17.20 -3.83 -6.01
N SER A 84 -17.08 -4.88 -6.82
CA SER A 84 -18.18 -5.57 -7.47
C SER A 84 -18.78 -6.73 -6.66
N ASN A 85 -18.23 -7.05 -5.49
CA ASN A 85 -18.73 -8.13 -4.66
C ASN A 85 -19.05 -7.66 -3.23
N ASN A 86 -20.03 -8.30 -2.59
CA ASN A 86 -20.43 -7.99 -1.22
C ASN A 86 -19.65 -8.84 -0.19
N VAL A 87 -18.41 -9.22 -0.52
CA VAL A 87 -17.58 -10.02 0.39
C VAL A 87 -16.96 -9.10 1.44
N PRO A 88 -17.07 -9.40 2.74
CA PRO A 88 -16.44 -8.61 3.79
C PRO A 88 -14.92 -8.56 3.63
N VAL A 89 -14.34 -7.39 3.95
CA VAL A 89 -12.89 -7.19 4.02
C VAL A 89 -12.33 -7.91 5.24
N THR A 90 -11.27 -8.71 5.06
CA THR A 90 -10.66 -9.57 6.08
C THR A 90 -9.13 -9.50 6.14
N GLY A 91 -8.44 -9.20 5.03
CA GLY A 91 -6.97 -9.24 4.96
C GLY A 91 -6.36 -10.64 5.10
N ARG A 92 -7.17 -11.70 4.97
CA ARG A 92 -6.78 -13.09 5.30
C ARG A 92 -5.58 -13.62 4.51
N ASP A 93 -5.28 -13.06 3.35
CA ASP A 93 -4.18 -13.55 2.53
C ASP A 93 -2.82 -13.03 2.99
N LEU A 94 -2.77 -11.96 3.79
CA LEU A 94 -1.54 -11.45 4.39
C LEU A 94 -1.03 -12.30 5.58
N SER A 95 -1.84 -13.25 6.07
CA SER A 95 -1.49 -14.10 7.22
C SER A 95 -1.03 -15.51 6.86
N ARG A 96 -0.76 -15.77 5.57
CA ARG A 96 -0.30 -17.07 5.08
C ARG A 96 1.16 -17.33 5.42
#